data_AF-A0A940FUD4-F1
#
_entry.id   AF-A0A940FUD4-F1
#
_cell.length_a   1.000
_cell.length_b   1.000
_cell.length_c   1.000
_cell.angle_alpha   90.00
_cell.angle_beta   90.00
_cell.angle_gamma   90.00
#
_symmetry.space_group_name_H-M   'P 1'
#
loop_
_entity.id
_entity.type
_entity.pdbx_description
1 polymer ?
#
loop_
_entity_poly.entity_id
_entity_poly.type
_entity_poly.pdbx_seq_one_letter_code
_entity_poly.pdbx_strand_id
1 'polypeptide(L)'
;PEDEFIRRLLKKTGRVGVSMNAFMITAEQVLPYLRCTPFHPVRLEKELPTTISMLVAAYPEGVKCISLAEHVPDLTSKYDLVAVRQYLLDHCT
;
A
#
# COMPACT_ATOMS: atom_id res chain seq x y z
N PRO A 1 2.07 -9.63 -10.55
CA PRO A 1 2.00 -8.70 -11.70
C PRO A 1 2.86 -9.24 -12.85
N GLU A 2 2.48 -8.99 -14.09
CA GLU A 2 3.25 -9.46 -15.26
C GLU A 2 4.57 -8.67 -15.39
N ASP A 3 5.67 -9.39 -15.63
CA ASP A 3 7.02 -8.80 -15.67
C ASP A 3 7.19 -7.73 -16.75
N GLU A 4 6.49 -7.87 -17.88
CA GLU A 4 6.53 -6.90 -18.98
C GLU A 4 5.93 -5.55 -18.56
N PHE A 5 4.83 -5.58 -17.79
CA PHE A 5 4.19 -4.37 -17.27
C PHE A 5 5.11 -3.62 -16.30
N ILE A 6 5.78 -4.35 -15.41
CA ILE A 6 6.76 -3.77 -14.46
C ILE A 6 7.93 -3.14 -15.23
N ARG A 7 8.47 -3.83 -16.24
CA ARG A 7 9.57 -3.29 -17.08
C ARG A 7 9.16 -2.01 -17.80
N ARG A 8 7.94 -1.94 -18.33
CA ARG A 8 7.41 -0.72 -18.99
C ARG A 8 7.28 0.43 -18.00
N LEU A 9 6.77 0.17 -16.79
CA LEU A 9 6.67 1.19 -15.76
C LEU A 9 8.05 1.69 -15.33
N LEU A 10 9.00 0.80 -15.04
CA LEU A 10 10.37 1.16 -14.70
C LEU A 10 11.01 2.08 -15.74
N LYS A 11 10.84 1.78 -17.04
CA LYS A 11 11.34 2.64 -18.12
C LYS A 11 10.71 4.04 -18.12
N LYS A 12 9.45 4.17 -17.73
CA LYS A 12 8.71 5.45 -17.76
C LYS A 12 8.94 6.29 -16.51
N THR A 13 8.99 5.67 -15.33
CA THR A 13 8.98 6.37 -14.03
C THR A 13 10.31 6.30 -13.30
N GLY A 14 11.27 5.49 -13.75
CA GLY A 14 12.56 5.25 -13.09
C GLY A 14 12.48 4.42 -11.81
N ARG A 15 11.26 4.21 -11.27
CA ARG A 15 11.00 3.41 -10.07
C ARG A 15 9.64 2.74 -10.13
N VAL A 16 9.55 1.54 -9.58
CA VAL A 16 8.29 0.85 -9.28
C VAL A 16 8.28 0.55 -7.79
N GLY A 17 7.18 0.91 -7.14
CA GLY A 17 6.98 0.63 -5.72
C GLY A 17 5.59 0.04 -5.50
N VAL A 18 5.45 -0.67 -4.40
CA VAL A 18 4.16 -1.16 -3.91
C VAL A 18 3.73 -0.32 -2.72
N SER A 19 2.42 -0.11 -2.57
CA SER A 19 1.89 0.48 -1.34
C SER A 19 1.90 -0.59 -0.26
N MET A 20 2.51 -0.28 0.89
CA MET A 20 2.51 -1.16 2.06
C MET A 20 1.21 -1.04 2.88
N ASN A 21 0.20 -0.30 2.38
CA ASN A 21 -1.08 -0.06 3.07
C ASN A 21 -0.93 0.61 4.45
N ALA A 22 0.16 1.35 4.67
CA ALA A 22 0.42 2.14 5.87
C ALA A 22 0.23 3.63 5.54
N PHE A 23 -0.74 4.28 6.20
CA PHE A 23 -1.10 5.66 5.94
C PHE A 23 -1.18 6.47 7.23
N MET A 24 -0.68 7.70 7.17
CA MET A 24 -0.90 8.73 8.19
C MET A 24 -1.79 9.80 7.57
N ILE A 25 -3.04 9.88 8.02
CA ILE A 25 -4.09 10.73 7.47
C ILE A 25 -5.02 11.23 8.58
N THR A 26 -5.64 12.39 8.40
CA THR A 26 -6.69 12.85 9.33
C THR A 26 -8.07 12.37 8.88
N ALA A 27 -8.95 12.11 9.84
CA ALA A 27 -10.30 11.63 9.57
C ALA A 27 -11.09 12.63 8.70
N GLU A 28 -10.98 13.92 8.98
CA GLU A 28 -11.66 14.99 8.22
C GLU A 28 -11.32 14.94 6.73
N GLN A 29 -10.05 14.70 6.39
CA GLN A 29 -9.58 14.63 5.02
C GLN A 29 -10.11 13.40 4.28
N VAL A 30 -10.17 12.22 4.94
CA VAL A 30 -10.42 10.94 4.26
C VAL A 30 -11.90 10.51 4.30
N LEU A 31 -12.67 10.88 5.33
CA LEU A 31 -14.05 10.42 5.51
C LEU A 31 -14.99 10.76 4.35
N PRO A 32 -14.93 11.95 3.71
CA PRO A 32 -15.74 12.24 2.53
C PRO A 32 -15.48 11.26 1.39
N TYR A 33 -14.21 10.91 1.16
CA TYR A 33 -13.82 9.97 0.10
C TYR A 33 -14.23 8.55 0.44
N LEU A 34 -14.02 8.10 1.69
CA LEU A 34 -14.45 6.75 2.13
C LEU A 34 -15.94 6.50 1.88
N ARG A 35 -16.78 7.52 2.06
CA ARG A 35 -18.22 7.43 1.79
C ARG A 35 -18.51 7.17 0.31
N CYS A 36 -17.77 7.83 -0.59
CA CYS A 36 -17.93 7.74 -2.03
C CYS A 36 -17.12 6.59 -2.68
N THR A 37 -16.18 5.97 -1.97
CA THR A 37 -15.37 4.87 -2.50
C THR A 37 -16.27 3.73 -3.00
N PRO A 38 -16.16 3.35 -4.28
CA PRO A 38 -16.95 2.25 -4.83
C PRO A 38 -16.50 0.91 -4.23
N PHE A 39 -17.41 -0.06 -4.24
CA PHE A 39 -17.07 -1.43 -3.88
C PHE A 39 -16.21 -2.07 -4.99
N HIS A 40 -15.16 -2.79 -4.59
CA HIS A 40 -14.36 -3.57 -5.52
C HIS A 40 -15.23 -4.67 -6.14
N PRO A 41 -15.28 -4.80 -7.49
CA PRO A 41 -16.27 -5.64 -8.17
C PRO A 41 -16.19 -7.13 -7.84
N VAL A 42 -15.02 -7.61 -7.40
CA VAL A 42 -14.79 -9.02 -7.03
C VAL A 42 -14.86 -9.24 -5.53
N ARG A 43 -14.33 -8.31 -4.73
CA ARG A 43 -14.19 -8.50 -3.28
C ARG A 43 -15.41 -8.02 -2.51
N LEU A 44 -16.21 -7.14 -3.13
CA LEU A 44 -17.38 -6.49 -2.52
C LEU A 44 -17.03 -5.74 -1.24
N GLU A 45 -15.83 -5.14 -1.22
CA GLU A 45 -15.31 -4.32 -0.12
C GLU A 45 -14.92 -2.93 -0.65
N LYS A 46 -14.94 -1.92 0.23
CA LYS A 46 -14.33 -0.62 -0.05
C LYS A 46 -12.84 -0.71 0.22
N GLU A 47 -12.03 -0.32 -0.76
CA GLU A 47 -10.57 -0.38 -0.64
C GLU A 47 -9.98 0.97 -0.24
N LEU A 48 -9.20 0.99 0.85
CA LEU A 48 -8.52 2.19 1.32
C LEU A 48 -7.57 2.78 0.26
N PRO A 49 -6.77 1.99 -0.50
CA PRO A 49 -5.95 2.51 -1.60
C PRO A 49 -6.74 3.28 -2.67
N THR A 50 -7.95 2.81 -3.00
CA THR A 50 -8.87 3.48 -3.94
C THR A 50 -9.30 4.83 -3.39
N THR A 51 -9.62 4.88 -2.10
CA THR A 51 -9.96 6.13 -1.39
C THR A 51 -8.83 7.15 -1.45
N ILE A 52 -7.59 6.72 -1.17
CA ILE A 52 -6.41 7.59 -1.23
C ILE A 52 -6.16 8.07 -2.67
N SER A 53 -6.38 7.21 -3.66
CA SER A 53 -6.26 7.59 -5.07
C SER A 53 -7.28 8.65 -5.48
N MET A 54 -8.52 8.57 -4.97
CA MET A 54 -9.53 9.63 -5.16
C MET A 54 -9.11 10.94 -4.49
N LEU A 55 -8.52 10.88 -3.30
CA LEU A 55 -8.01 12.06 -2.60
C LEU A 55 -6.87 12.73 -3.39
N VAL A 56 -5.91 11.96 -3.90
CA VAL A 56 -4.81 12.47 -4.73
C VAL A 56 -5.32 13.07 -6.04
N ALA A 57 -6.34 12.47 -6.65
CA ALA A 57 -6.93 13.02 -7.87
C ALA A 57 -7.60 14.39 -7.63
N ALA A 58 -8.20 14.60 -6.46
CA ALA A 58 -8.78 15.88 -6.07
C ALA A 58 -7.73 16.91 -5.61
N TYR A 59 -6.66 16.43 -4.96
CA TYR A 59 -5.57 17.25 -4.42
C TYR A 59 -4.21 16.61 -4.78
N PRO A 60 -3.64 16.93 -5.96
CA PRO A 60 -2.42 16.28 -6.45
C PRO A 60 -1.22 16.35 -5.50
N GLU A 61 -1.09 17.45 -4.76
CA GLU A 61 0.00 17.66 -3.77
C GLU A 61 -0.41 17.27 -2.33
N GLY A 62 -1.59 16.66 -2.16
CA GLY A 62 -2.18 16.35 -0.85
C GLY A 62 -1.59 15.13 -0.14
N VAL A 63 -0.80 14.31 -0.84
CA VAL A 63 -0.20 13.08 -0.28
C VAL A 63 1.28 13.02 -0.60
N LYS A 64 2.08 12.75 0.43
CA LYS A 64 3.51 12.49 0.30
C LYS A 64 3.80 11.01 0.52
N CYS A 65 4.45 10.38 -0.45
CA CYS A 65 4.90 9.00 -0.33
C CYS A 65 6.30 8.93 0.29
N ILE A 66 6.48 8.08 1.30
CA ILE A 66 7.79 7.77 1.88
C ILE A 66 8.31 6.52 1.18
N SER A 67 9.49 6.61 0.55
CA SER A 67 10.10 5.47 -0.14
C SER A 67 10.99 4.72 0.84
N LEU A 68 10.68 3.45 1.08
CA LEU A 68 11.46 2.51 1.88
C LEU A 68 11.77 1.28 1.02
N ALA A 69 12.97 0.73 1.19
CA ALA A 69 13.45 -0.47 0.49
C ALA A 69 13.90 -1.56 1.46
N GLU A 70 13.47 -1.46 2.72
CA GLU A 70 13.79 -2.41 3.77
C GLU A 70 13.06 -3.74 3.54
N HIS A 71 13.67 -4.83 3.97
CA HIS A 71 13.00 -6.11 3.98
C HIS A 71 11.95 -6.11 5.09
N VAL A 72 10.69 -6.01 4.70
CA VAL A 72 9.56 -6.10 5.64
C VAL A 72 9.07 -7.54 5.65
N PRO A 73 9.21 -8.27 6.77
CA PRO A 73 8.69 -9.63 6.87
C PRO A 73 7.16 -9.59 6.78
N ASP A 74 6.61 -10.37 5.86
CA ASP A 74 5.17 -10.43 5.64
C ASP A 74 4.50 -11.44 6.59
N LEU A 75 3.24 -11.21 6.94
CA LEU A 75 2.41 -12.06 7.81
C LEU A 75 1.10 -12.43 7.10
N THR A 76 1.19 -12.74 5.81
CA THR A 76 0.02 -13.06 4.98
C THR A 76 -0.49 -14.48 5.21
N SER A 77 0.40 -15.45 5.48
CA SER A 77 0.05 -16.85 5.71
C SER A 77 0.45 -17.33 7.11
N LYS A 78 -0.17 -18.44 7.54
CA LYS A 78 0.17 -19.09 8.82
C LYS A 78 1.61 -19.59 8.89
N TYR A 79 2.27 -19.79 7.74
CA TYR A 79 3.65 -20.29 7.70
C TYR A 79 4.67 -19.17 7.95
N ASP A 80 4.30 -17.93 7.60
CA ASP A 80 5.18 -16.77 7.76
C ASP A 80 5.41 -16.42 9.23
N LEU A 81 4.48 -16.82 10.11
CA LEU A 81 4.54 -16.65 11.56
C LEU A 81 5.84 -17.18 12.17
N VAL A 82 6.35 -18.33 11.69
CA VAL A 82 7.58 -18.93 12.20
C VAL A 82 8.79 -18.10 11.79
N ALA A 83 8.83 -17.66 10.53
CA ALA A 83 9.91 -16.83 10.00
C ALA A 83 9.97 -15.46 10.68
N VAL A 84 8.82 -14.79 10.85
CA VAL A 84 8.73 -13.49 11.54
C VAL A 84 9.13 -13.62 13.00
N ARG A 85 8.68 -14.68 13.70
CA ARG A 85 9.08 -14.92 15.09
C ARG A 85 10.59 -15.05 15.23
N GLN A 86 11.22 -15.83 14.35
CA GLN A 86 12.68 -16.00 14.38
C GLN A 86 13.40 -14.67 14.12
N TYR A 87 12.96 -13.94 13.10
CA TYR A 87 13.50 -12.61 12.79
C TYR A 87 13.48 -11.66 13.99
N LEU A 88 12.37 -11.61 14.72
CA LEU A 88 12.23 -10.76 15.91
C LEU A 88 13.16 -11.18 17.06
N LEU A 89 13.33 -12.48 17.30
CA LEU A 89 14.27 -12.99 18.32
C LEU A 89 15.72 -12.66 17.96
N ASP A 90 16.07 -12.67 16.68
CA ASP A 90 17.44 -12.45 16.24
C ASP A 90 17.84 -10.96 16.20
N HIS A 91 16.87 -10.04 16.08
CA HIS A 91 17.14 -8.61 15.81
C HIS A 91 16.49 -7.61 16.77
N CYS A 92 15.56 -8.03 17.63
CA CYS A 92 14.76 -7.11 18.46
C CYS A 92 14.74 -7.43 19.95
N THR A 93 15.50 -8.44 20.40
CA THR A 93 15.66 -8.83 21.82
C THR A 93 17.13 -8.92 22.20
#